data_AF-A0A2T2TWA2-F1
#
_entry.id   AF-A0A2T2TWA2-F1
#
_cell.length_a   1.000
_cell.length_b   1.000
_cell.length_c   1.000
_cell.angle_alpha   90.00
_cell.angle_beta   90.00
_cell.angle_gamma   90.00
#
_symmetry.space_group_name_H-M   'P 1'
#
loop_
_entity.id
_entity.type
_entity.pdbx_description
1 polymer ?
#
loop_
_entity_poly.entity_id
_entity_poly.type
_entity_poly.pdbx_seq_one_letter_code
_entity_poly.pdbx_strand_id
1 'polypeptide(L)'
;MPSASFDTSALFATDHGSVEWTDPGRVRIALGTMQWRLAPSDVPALRETTLSLAREVYHCGRDCRWQLRVEGHPTVVLDSDEVLRLDALLDGAVTMLELSAILKDASISRPTATGRRG
;
A
#
# COMPACT_ATOMS: atom_id res chain seq x y z
N MET A 1 -16.42 -26.21 15.50
CA MET A 1 -16.04 -24.79 15.65
C MET A 1 -16.07 -24.16 14.27
N PRO A 2 -16.78 -23.05 14.06
CA PRO A 2 -16.70 -22.33 12.79
C PRO A 2 -15.32 -21.67 12.72
N SER A 3 -14.57 -21.95 11.65
CA SER A 3 -13.33 -21.26 11.33
C SER A 3 -13.68 -19.80 11.04
N ALA A 4 -13.19 -18.87 11.88
CA ALA A 4 -13.23 -17.46 11.53
C ALA A 4 -12.46 -17.26 10.22
N SER A 5 -13.14 -16.84 9.16
CA SER A 5 -12.48 -16.38 7.95
C SER A 5 -11.95 -14.98 8.23
N PHE A 6 -10.66 -14.86 8.47
CA PHE A 6 -10.02 -13.55 8.49
C PHE A 6 -9.92 -13.07 7.04
N ASP A 7 -10.47 -11.89 6.76
CA ASP A 7 -10.22 -11.22 5.52
C ASP A 7 -8.77 -10.71 5.54
N THR A 8 -7.88 -11.46 4.90
CA THR A 8 -6.46 -11.12 4.79
C THR A 8 -6.18 -10.20 3.61
N SER A 9 -7.21 -9.69 2.92
CA SER A 9 -7.01 -8.80 1.79
C SER A 9 -6.60 -7.40 2.22
N ALA A 10 -7.12 -6.88 3.33
CA ALA A 10 -6.75 -5.56 3.83
C ALA A 10 -5.30 -5.52 4.35
N LEU A 11 -4.48 -4.65 3.78
CA LEU A 11 -3.13 -4.34 4.27
C LEU A 11 -3.18 -3.22 5.30
N PHE A 12 -3.81 -2.10 4.95
CA PHE A 12 -3.88 -0.92 5.80
C PHE A 12 -5.06 -0.03 5.40
N ALA A 13 -5.65 0.68 6.35
CA ALA A 13 -6.74 1.61 6.07
C ALA A 13 -6.69 2.82 6.99
N THR A 14 -7.16 3.95 6.46
CA THR A 14 -7.41 5.20 7.19
C THR A 14 -8.84 5.65 6.93
N ASP A 15 -9.27 6.73 7.56
CA ASP A 15 -10.58 7.36 7.29
C ASP A 15 -10.71 7.87 5.85
N HIS A 16 -9.61 7.98 5.10
CA HIS A 16 -9.58 8.60 3.78
C HIS A 16 -9.24 7.64 2.64
N GLY A 17 -8.75 6.44 2.94
CA GLY A 17 -8.33 5.50 1.93
C GLY A 17 -7.97 4.12 2.48
N SER A 18 -7.80 3.17 1.57
CA SER A 18 -7.42 1.80 1.90
C SER A 18 -6.35 1.27 0.97
N VAL A 19 -5.60 0.31 1.49
CA VAL A 19 -4.62 -0.47 0.75
C VAL A 19 -4.93 -1.94 0.97
N GLU A 20 -5.09 -2.67 -0.11
CA GLU A 20 -5.55 -4.06 -0.09
C GLU A 20 -4.77 -4.90 -1.09
N TRP A 21 -4.49 -6.14 -0.73
CA TRP A 21 -4.10 -7.17 -1.67
C TRP A 21 -5.23 -7.43 -2.67
N THR A 22 -4.83 -7.59 -3.93
CA THR A 22 -5.69 -7.97 -5.03
C THR A 22 -5.06 -9.11 -5.80
N ASP A 23 -5.88 -9.98 -6.35
CA ASP A 23 -5.39 -11.04 -7.23
C ASP A 23 -4.93 -10.46 -8.57
N PRO A 24 -3.78 -10.91 -9.14
CA PRO A 24 -2.85 -11.92 -8.62
C PRO A 24 -1.62 -11.26 -7.91
N GLY A 25 -1.71 -10.98 -6.61
CA GLY A 25 -0.57 -10.52 -5.79
C GLY A 25 -0.18 -9.05 -6.01
N ARG A 26 -1.12 -8.21 -6.46
CA ARG A 26 -0.93 -6.76 -6.58
C ARG A 26 -1.54 -6.04 -5.39
N VAL A 27 -1.10 -4.82 -5.16
CA VAL A 27 -1.67 -3.94 -4.14
C VAL A 27 -2.58 -2.93 -4.83
N ARG A 28 -3.84 -2.85 -4.38
CA ARG A 28 -4.76 -1.77 -4.73
C ARG A 28 -4.64 -0.70 -3.67
N ILE A 29 -4.34 0.52 -4.09
CA ILE A 29 -4.35 1.71 -3.24
C ILE A 29 -5.54 2.55 -3.68
N ALA A 30 -6.42 2.88 -2.75
CA ALA A 30 -7.60 3.71 -2.98
C ALA A 30 -7.58 4.93 -2.05
N LEU A 31 -7.73 6.13 -2.60
CA LEU A 31 -7.83 7.39 -1.86
C LEU A 31 -8.86 8.29 -2.55
N GLY A 32 -10.00 8.54 -1.90
CA GLY A 32 -11.10 9.27 -2.54
C GLY A 32 -11.54 8.61 -3.86
N THR A 33 -11.47 9.34 -4.97
CA THR A 33 -11.77 8.81 -6.32
C THR A 33 -10.58 8.17 -7.02
N MET A 34 -9.39 8.24 -6.41
CA MET A 34 -8.15 7.74 -7.00
C MET A 34 -7.95 6.28 -6.65
N GLN A 35 -7.50 5.52 -7.66
CA GLN A 35 -7.18 4.12 -7.47
C GLN A 35 -5.96 3.72 -8.32
N TRP A 36 -4.98 3.09 -7.67
CA TRP A 36 -3.83 2.49 -8.34
C TRP A 36 -3.79 0.99 -8.08
N ARG A 37 -3.26 0.23 -9.04
CA ARG A 37 -2.97 -1.19 -8.85
C ARG A 37 -1.50 -1.46 -9.17
N LEU A 38 -0.70 -1.54 -8.12
CA LEU A 38 0.76 -1.58 -8.20
C LEU A 38 1.32 -2.95 -7.83
N ALA A 39 2.54 -3.25 -8.27
CA ALA A 39 3.28 -4.32 -7.62
C ALA A 39 3.68 -3.86 -6.20
N PRO A 40 3.78 -4.77 -5.21
CA PRO A 40 4.24 -4.42 -3.87
C PRO A 40 5.58 -3.69 -3.85
N SER A 41 6.47 -4.04 -4.79
CA SER A 41 7.78 -3.42 -4.98
C SER A 41 7.74 -1.95 -5.37
N ASP A 42 6.63 -1.49 -5.95
CA ASP A 42 6.52 -0.13 -6.50
C ASP A 42 5.92 0.83 -5.46
N VAL A 43 5.30 0.30 -4.40
CA VAL A 43 4.68 1.09 -3.33
C VAL A 43 5.71 1.95 -2.57
N PRO A 44 6.92 1.46 -2.23
CA PRO A 44 7.97 2.30 -1.62
C PRO A 44 8.40 3.48 -2.50
N ALA A 45 8.56 3.29 -3.81
CA ALA A 45 8.93 4.38 -4.72
C ALA A 45 7.83 5.47 -4.80
N LEU A 46 6.55 5.03 -4.79
CA LEU A 46 5.43 5.96 -4.69
C LEU A 46 5.40 6.70 -3.35
N ARG A 47 5.72 6.02 -2.24
CA ARG A 47 5.88 6.61 -0.90
C ARG A 47 6.96 7.67 -0.89
N GLU A 48 8.12 7.42 -1.46
CA GLU A 48 9.23 8.38 -1.54
C GLU A 48 8.85 9.64 -2.32
N THR A 49 8.18 9.46 -3.46
CA THR A 49 7.69 10.57 -4.28
C THR A 49 6.68 11.41 -3.50
N THR A 50 5.74 10.75 -2.83
CA THR A 50 4.71 11.43 -2.02
C THR A 50 5.32 12.12 -0.81
N LEU A 51 6.33 11.53 -0.16
CA LEU A 51 7.07 12.13 0.96
C LEU A 51 7.72 13.45 0.55
N SER A 52 8.33 13.48 -0.63
CA SER A 52 8.92 14.70 -1.17
C SER A 52 7.85 15.78 -1.35
N LEU A 53 6.68 15.44 -1.88
CA LEU A 53 5.57 16.39 -2.04
C LEU A 53 5.02 16.86 -0.68
N ALA A 54 4.82 15.95 0.27
CA ALA A 54 4.30 16.25 1.61
C ALA A 54 5.19 17.24 2.39
N ARG A 55 6.51 17.18 2.20
CA ARG A 55 7.45 18.16 2.77
C ARG A 55 7.29 19.56 2.16
N GLU A 56 6.98 19.63 0.87
CA GLU A 56 6.76 20.89 0.16
C GLU A 56 5.38 21.50 0.44
N VAL A 57 4.39 20.69 0.83
CA VAL A 57 3.04 21.17 1.17
C VAL A 57 3.05 22.29 2.20
N TYR A 58 3.88 22.19 3.24
CA TYR A 58 3.97 23.23 4.28
C TYR A 58 4.66 24.52 3.83
N HIS A 59 5.38 24.47 2.71
CA HIS A 59 6.08 25.61 2.11
C HIS A 59 5.26 26.27 0.99
N CYS A 60 4.20 25.61 0.55
CA CYS A 60 3.24 26.19 -0.38
C CYS A 60 2.39 27.27 0.30
N GLY A 61 2.05 28.32 -0.46
CA GLY A 61 1.04 29.30 -0.08
C GLY A 61 -0.40 28.75 -0.13
N ARG A 62 -1.32 29.50 -0.75
CA ARG A 62 -2.72 29.05 -0.90
C ARG A 62 -2.94 28.32 -2.23
N ASP A 63 -3.81 27.32 -2.20
CA ASP A 63 -4.39 26.64 -3.36
C ASP A 63 -3.39 25.93 -4.31
N CYS A 64 -2.25 25.43 -3.78
CA CYS A 64 -1.35 24.62 -4.62
C CYS A 64 -2.03 23.34 -5.09
N ARG A 65 -1.64 22.97 -6.32
CA ARG A 65 -2.01 21.71 -6.95
C ARG A 65 -0.75 20.91 -7.23
N TRP A 66 -0.76 19.65 -6.82
CA TRP A 66 0.40 18.76 -6.87
C TRP A 66 0.15 17.70 -7.92
N GLN A 67 1.03 17.63 -8.92
CA GLN A 67 0.95 16.60 -9.94
C GLN A 67 1.73 15.37 -9.49
N LEU A 68 1.05 14.24 -9.37
CA LEU A 68 1.67 12.97 -9.07
C LEU A 68 1.61 12.07 -10.29
N ARG A 69 2.78 11.58 -10.70
CA ARG A 69 2.93 10.66 -11.82
C ARG A 69 3.29 9.29 -11.26
N VAL A 70 2.49 8.30 -11.62
CA VAL A 70 2.71 6.89 -11.29
C VAL A 70 2.84 6.15 -12.60
N GLU A 71 3.91 5.36 -12.77
CA GLU A 71 4.15 4.65 -14.01
C GLU A 71 2.98 3.72 -14.35
N GLY A 72 2.58 3.71 -15.63
CA GLY A 72 1.45 2.91 -16.11
C GLY A 72 0.06 3.43 -15.68
N HIS A 73 -0.03 4.60 -15.04
CA HIS A 73 -1.30 5.18 -14.58
C HIS A 73 -1.47 6.64 -15.05
N PRO A 74 -2.71 7.14 -15.14
CA PRO A 74 -2.96 8.55 -15.39
C PRO A 74 -2.27 9.44 -14.36
N THR A 75 -1.79 10.60 -14.80
CA THR A 75 -1.34 11.64 -13.87
C THR A 75 -2.52 12.13 -13.04
N VAL A 76 -2.35 12.19 -11.73
CA VAL A 76 -3.36 12.75 -10.82
C VAL A 76 -2.93 14.13 -10.36
N VAL A 77 -3.92 14.97 -10.07
CA VAL A 77 -3.72 16.29 -9.48
C VAL A 77 -4.35 16.27 -8.10
N LEU A 78 -3.54 16.56 -7.08
CA LEU A 78 -3.90 16.53 -5.68
C LEU A 78 -3.94 17.96 -5.13
N ASP A 79 -4.85 18.25 -4.21
CA ASP A 79 -4.62 19.35 -3.25
C ASP A 79 -3.63 18.95 -2.15
N SER A 80 -3.26 19.93 -1.33
CA SER A 80 -2.32 19.74 -0.21
C SER A 80 -2.81 18.72 0.83
N ASP A 81 -4.11 18.67 1.12
CA ASP A 81 -4.67 17.72 2.09
C ASP A 81 -4.62 16.30 1.52
N GLU A 82 -4.95 16.13 0.24
CA GLU A 82 -4.87 14.86 -0.47
C GLU A 82 -3.43 14.33 -0.53
N VAL A 83 -2.42 15.19 -0.71
CA VAL A 83 -1.00 14.79 -0.61
C VAL A 83 -0.69 14.25 0.79
N LEU A 84 -1.06 14.96 1.85
CA LEU A 84 -0.78 14.54 3.23
C LEU A 84 -1.52 13.24 3.60
N ARG A 85 -2.77 13.07 3.13
CA ARG A 85 -3.54 11.83 3.32
C ARG A 85 -2.93 10.66 2.56
N LEU A 86 -2.46 10.89 1.33
CA LEU A 86 -1.76 9.87 0.55
C LEU A 86 -0.44 9.47 1.23
N ASP A 87 0.30 10.45 1.75
CA ASP A 87 1.56 10.22 2.48
C ASP A 87 1.36 9.25 3.64
N ALA A 88 0.40 9.55 4.52
CA ALA A 88 0.06 8.73 5.68
C ALA A 88 -0.46 7.33 5.29
N LEU A 89 -1.26 7.24 4.23
CA LEU A 89 -1.77 5.96 3.74
C LEU A 89 -0.63 5.06 3.22
N LEU A 90 0.29 5.64 2.44
CA LEU A 90 1.44 4.93 1.89
C LEU A 90 2.44 4.55 2.98
N ASP A 91 2.59 5.37 4.02
CA ASP A 91 3.46 5.09 5.16
C ASP A 91 3.06 3.79 5.86
N GLY A 92 1.79 3.69 6.26
CA GLY A 92 1.25 2.47 6.86
C GLY A 92 1.27 1.28 5.90
N ALA A 93 1.00 1.50 4.62
CA ALA A 93 1.07 0.44 3.61
C ALA A 93 2.47 -0.16 3.47
N VAL A 94 3.52 0.67 3.40
CA VAL A 94 4.91 0.20 3.32
C VAL A 94 5.26 -0.58 4.59
N THR A 95 4.92 -0.08 5.77
CA THR A 95 5.15 -0.81 7.03
C THR A 95 4.47 -2.18 7.03
N MET A 96 3.23 -2.28 6.54
CA MET A 96 2.50 -3.55 6.49
C MET A 96 3.05 -4.52 5.43
N LEU A 97 3.59 -4.01 4.32
CA LEU A 97 4.29 -4.82 3.33
C LEU A 97 5.61 -5.38 3.88
N GLU A 98 6.39 -4.57 4.60
CA GLU A 98 7.61 -5.01 5.28
C GLU A 98 7.30 -6.07 6.34
N LEU A 99 6.28 -5.85 7.17
CA LEU A 99 5.83 -6.84 8.15
C LEU A 99 5.41 -8.15 7.47
N SER A 100 4.67 -8.06 6.37
CA SER A 100 4.26 -9.23 5.58
C SER A 100 5.46 -10.01 5.04
N ALA A 101 6.50 -9.31 4.57
CA ALA A 101 7.74 -9.93 4.12
C ALA A 101 8.48 -10.64 5.26
N ILE A 102 8.61 -9.98 6.42
CA ILE A 102 9.24 -10.57 7.61
C ILE A 102 8.48 -11.82 8.06
N LEU A 103 7.15 -11.77 8.11
CA LEU A 103 6.32 -12.92 8.50
C LEU A 103 6.43 -14.08 7.50
N LYS A 104 6.56 -13.77 6.20
CA LYS A 104 6.76 -14.77 5.16
C LYS A 104 8.15 -15.43 5.28
N ASP A 105 9.19 -14.65 5.53
CA ASP A 105 10.55 -15.16 5.70
C ASP A 105 10.69 -15.98 6.99
N ALA A 106 10.00 -15.58 8.06
CA ALA A 106 9.94 -16.30 9.31
C ALA A 106 8.99 -17.52 9.27
N SER A 107 8.20 -17.70 8.21
CA SER A 107 7.20 -18.75 8.15
C SER A 107 7.88 -20.13 8.12
N ILE A 108 7.76 -20.86 9.22
CA ILE A 108 8.20 -22.25 9.29
C ILE A 108 7.21 -23.08 8.49
N SER A 109 7.60 -23.46 7.27
CA SER A 109 6.85 -24.43 6.48
C SER A 109 6.82 -25.77 7.22
N ARG A 110 5.62 -26.31 7.46
CA ARG A 110 5.50 -27.68 7.99
C ARG A 110 6.22 -28.63 7.03
N PRO A 111 7.07 -29.56 7.52
CA PRO A 111 7.61 -30.60 6.67
C PRO A 111 6.45 -31.33 6.01
N THR A 112 6.37 -31.29 4.68
CA THR A 112 5.51 -32.21 3.95
C THR A 112 5.99 -33.59 4.32
N ALA A 113 5.19 -34.34 5.07
CA ALA A 113 5.47 -35.73 5.40
C ALA A 113 5.46 -36.53 4.09
N THR A 114 6.56 -36.52 3.36
CA THR A 114 6.81 -37.43 2.25
C THR A 114 6.80 -38.81 2.86
N GLY A 115 5.80 -39.58 2.44
CA GLY A 115 5.37 -40.80 3.10
C GLY A 115 6.51 -41.76 3.37
N ARG A 116 6.73 -42.03 4.66
CA ARG A 116 7.31 -43.28 5.12
C ARG A 116 6.28 -44.38 4.83
N ARG A 117 6.37 -45.01 3.66
CA ARG A 117 5.84 -46.36 3.45
C ARG A 117 7.05 -47.25 3.21
N GLY A 118 7.24 -48.17 4.17
CA GLY A 118 8.16 -49.30 4.02
C GLY A 118 7.60 -50.38 3.11
#